data_AF-A0A6B2SS74-F1
#
_entry.id   AF-A0A6B2SS74-F1
#
_cell.length_a   1.000
_cell.length_b   1.000
_cell.length_c   1.000
_cell.angle_alpha   90.00
_cell.angle_beta   90.00
_cell.angle_gamma   90.00
#
_symmetry.space_group_name_H-M   'P 1'
#
loop_
_entity.id
_entity.type
_entity.pdbx_description
1 polymer ?
#
loop_
_entity_poly.entity_id
_entity_poly.type
_entity_poly.pdbx_seq_one_letter_code
_entity_poly.pdbx_strand_id
1 'polypeptide(L)'
;MTEDEFDAFYAAAFPRLVGQLYALTGDHGEAQDVVQEAFVRAWDRRRSFLADEAPEAWIRTVAMRLAVSRWRRARRWVDLVRRNPPADRVPGPGPERTALVQALRTLPEAQRTA
;
A
#
# COMPACT_ATOMS: atom_id res chain seq x y z
N MET A 1 25.36 2.59 15.65
CA MET A 1 24.39 2.54 16.76
C MET A 1 24.10 1.10 17.14
N THR A 2 23.99 0.83 18.44
CA THR A 2 23.49 -0.43 19.02
C THR A 2 21.98 -0.58 18.77
N GLU A 3 21.40 -1.71 19.14
CA GLU A 3 19.95 -1.94 19.05
C GLU A 3 19.19 -1.04 20.03
N ASP A 4 19.61 -1.00 21.30
CA ASP A 4 18.96 -0.19 22.35
C ASP A 4 18.96 1.32 22.03
N GLU A 5 20.06 1.84 21.49
CA GLU A 5 20.13 3.24 21.07
C GLU A 5 19.16 3.52 19.90
N PHE A 6 18.96 2.56 18.98
CA PHE A 6 18.01 2.71 17.87
C PHE A 6 16.58 2.73 18.39
N ASP A 7 16.27 1.83 19.33
CA ASP A 7 14.94 1.72 19.93
C ASP A 7 14.58 2.99 20.70
N ALA A 8 15.54 3.54 21.47
CA ALA A 8 15.36 4.82 22.15
C ALA A 8 15.11 5.97 21.14
N PHE A 9 15.87 6.02 20.05
CA PHE A 9 15.67 7.01 18.99
C PHE A 9 14.30 6.86 18.31
N TYR A 10 13.90 5.63 17.98
CA TYR A 10 12.59 5.32 17.41
C TYR A 10 11.46 5.77 18.34
N ALA A 11 11.48 5.33 19.59
CA ALA A 11 10.45 5.65 20.58
C ALA A 11 10.27 7.16 20.78
N ALA A 12 11.37 7.92 20.74
CA ALA A 12 11.34 9.37 20.89
C ALA A 12 10.84 10.10 19.63
N ALA A 13 11.33 9.72 18.45
CA ALA A 13 11.08 10.47 17.21
C ALA A 13 9.80 10.05 16.47
N PHE A 14 9.40 8.79 16.57
CA PHE A 14 8.29 8.23 15.80
C PHE A 14 6.97 9.01 15.97
N PRO A 15 6.47 9.30 17.20
CA PRO A 15 5.19 10.00 17.36
C PRO A 15 5.21 11.42 16.78
N ARG A 16 6.33 12.14 16.92
CA ARG A 16 6.49 13.50 16.37
C ARG A 16 6.49 13.49 14.86
N LEU A 17 7.23 12.55 14.26
CA LEU A 17 7.31 12.41 12.80
C LEU A 17 5.96 12.00 12.21
N VAL A 18 5.24 11.08 12.84
CA VAL A 18 3.87 10.72 12.43
C VAL A 18 2.95 11.95 12.48
N GLY A 19 3.01 12.77 13.53
CA GLY A 19 2.25 14.02 13.60
C GLY A 19 2.57 15.00 12.46
N GLN A 20 3.85 15.17 12.12
CA GLN A 20 4.28 16.01 11.00
C GLN A 20 3.81 15.48 9.65
N LEU A 21 3.93 14.16 9.43
CA LEU A 21 3.52 13.53 8.18
C LEU A 21 2.00 13.43 8.05
N TYR A 22 1.28 13.35 9.16
CA TYR A 22 -0.18 13.46 9.17
C TYR A 22 -0.63 14.83 8.69
N ALA A 23 0.02 15.91 9.13
CA ALA A 23 -0.27 17.26 8.62
C ALA A 23 -0.02 17.40 7.11
N LEU A 24 0.90 16.60 6.53
CA LEU A 24 1.18 16.58 5.10
C LEU A 24 0.22 15.70 4.30
N THR A 25 -0.16 14.54 4.84
CA THR A 25 -0.90 13.50 4.11
C THR A 25 -2.41 13.56 4.34
N GLY A 26 -2.85 14.09 5.48
CA GLY A 26 -4.25 14.08 5.92
C GLY A 26 -4.76 12.68 6.32
N ASP A 27 -3.88 11.67 6.36
CA ASP A 27 -4.21 10.28 6.65
C ASP A 27 -3.23 9.73 7.69
N HIS A 28 -3.76 9.29 8.83
CA HIS A 28 -2.93 8.82 9.93
C HIS A 28 -2.23 7.50 9.63
N GLY A 29 -2.89 6.59 8.91
CA GLY A 29 -2.32 5.30 8.55
C GLY A 29 -1.18 5.47 7.54
N GLU A 30 -1.39 6.28 6.50
CA GLU A 30 -0.35 6.61 5.53
C GLU A 30 0.84 7.29 6.22
N ALA A 31 0.60 8.22 7.15
CA ALA A 31 1.65 8.87 7.92
C ALA A 31 2.47 7.88 8.76
N GLN A 32 1.80 6.95 9.45
CA GLN A 32 2.46 5.87 10.19
C GLN A 32 3.30 4.99 9.27
N ASP A 33 2.75 4.56 8.15
CA ASP A 33 3.41 3.67 7.20
C ASP A 33 4.69 4.28 6.61
N VAL A 34 4.64 5.54 6.15
CA VAL A 34 5.82 6.17 5.53
C VAL A 34 6.92 6.46 6.54
N VAL A 35 6.57 6.74 7.80
CA VAL A 35 7.55 6.91 8.87
C VAL A 35 8.15 5.56 9.27
N GLN A 36 7.33 4.51 9.44
CA GLN A 36 7.82 3.15 9.73
C GLN A 36 8.77 2.66 8.64
N GLU A 37 8.38 2.77 7.37
CA GLU A 37 9.23 2.40 6.24
C GLU A 37 10.55 3.17 6.21
N ALA A 38 10.55 4.46 6.59
CA ALA A 38 11.77 5.24 6.70
C ALA A 38 12.69 4.73 7.82
N PHE A 39 12.14 4.33 8.97
CA PHE A 39 12.90 3.70 10.06
C PHE A 39 13.44 2.32 9.68
N VAL A 40 12.67 1.49 8.98
CA VAL A 40 13.14 0.19 8.45
C VAL A 40 14.36 0.39 7.56
N ARG A 41 14.33 1.38 6.65
CA ARG A 41 15.48 1.71 5.80
C ARG A 41 16.69 2.24 6.58
N ALA A 42 16.45 2.95 7.68
CA ALA A 42 17.51 3.41 8.57
C ALA A 42 18.14 2.24 9.34
N TRP A 43 17.34 1.26 9.75
CA TRP A 43 17.79 0.07 10.47
C TRP A 43 18.84 -0.73 9.68
N ASP A 44 18.62 -0.90 8.38
CA ASP A 44 19.56 -1.56 7.46
C ASP A 44 20.95 -0.88 7.45
N ARG A 45 21.01 0.41 7.78
CA ARG A 45 22.22 1.25 7.78
C ARG A 45 22.60 1.75 9.17
N ARG A 46 22.02 1.18 10.24
CA ARG A 46 22.11 1.71 11.62
C ARG A 46 23.53 1.87 12.17
N ARG A 47 24.51 1.16 11.61
CA ARG A 47 25.92 1.28 12.03
C ARG A 47 26.52 2.64 11.68
N SER A 48 26.14 3.22 10.54
CA SER A 48 26.61 4.54 10.07
C SER A 48 25.56 5.65 10.24
N PHE A 49 24.31 5.29 10.50
CA PHE A 49 23.17 6.22 10.44
C PHE A 49 23.19 7.37 11.46
N LEU A 50 23.66 7.12 12.69
CA LEU A 50 23.76 8.15 13.73
C LEU A 50 25.12 8.86 13.79
N ALA A 51 26.04 8.54 12.88
CA ALA A 51 27.27 9.32 12.76
C ALA A 51 27.02 10.67 12.04
N ASP A 52 25.84 10.83 11.43
CA ASP A 52 25.37 12.07 10.81
C ASP A 52 24.78 13.04 11.85
N GLU A 53 24.96 14.35 11.63
CA GLU A 53 24.55 15.41 12.57
C GLU A 53 23.02 15.54 12.76
N ALA A 54 22.20 14.90 11.91
CA ALA A 54 20.74 15.09 11.91
C ALA A 54 19.92 13.83 11.48
N PRO A 55 19.91 12.75 12.27
CA PRO A 55 19.21 11.50 11.95
C PRO A 55 17.69 11.66 11.80
N GLU A 56 17.04 12.43 12.68
CA GLU A 56 15.58 12.69 12.61
C GLU A 56 15.20 13.44 11.31
N ALA A 57 16.05 14.37 10.86
CA ALA A 57 15.84 15.12 9.63
C ALA A 57 15.93 14.23 8.39
N TRP A 58 16.82 13.23 8.41
CA TRP A 58 16.91 12.22 7.36
C TRP A 58 15.64 11.37 7.31
N ILE A 59 15.18 10.85 8.45
CA ILE A 59 13.95 10.05 8.52
C ILE A 59 12.78 10.85 7.94
N ARG A 60 12.61 12.10 8.37
CA ARG A 60 11.58 13.00 7.86
C ARG A 60 11.66 13.16 6.34
N THR A 61 12.85 13.39 5.80
CA THR A 61 13.07 13.56 4.36
C THR A 61 12.69 12.30 3.58
N VAL A 62 13.08 11.12 4.07
CA VAL A 62 12.72 9.84 3.45
C VAL A 62 11.22 9.61 3.51
N ALA A 63 10.59 9.79 4.67
CA ALA A 63 9.15 9.66 4.85
C ALA A 63 8.36 10.61 3.93
N MET A 64 8.77 11.88 3.81
CA MET A 64 8.15 12.84 2.89
C MET A 64 8.28 12.39 1.43
N ARG A 65 9.45 11.90 1.01
CA ARG A 65 9.66 11.40 -0.35
C ARG A 65 8.77 10.18 -0.64
N LEU A 66 8.59 9.29 0.35
CA LEU A 66 7.70 8.13 0.25
C LEU A 66 6.25 8.57 0.09
N ALA A 67 5.75 9.47 0.94
CA ALA A 67 4.40 10.03 0.85
C ALA A 67 4.13 10.66 -0.53
N VAL A 68 5.04 11.52 -1.01
CA VAL A 68 4.88 12.15 -2.33
C VAL A 68 4.93 11.10 -3.45
N SER A 69 5.77 10.08 -3.34
CA SER A 69 5.82 8.97 -4.32
C SER A 69 4.51 8.18 -4.36
N ARG A 70 3.96 7.83 -3.20
CA ARG A 70 2.67 7.13 -3.05
C ARG A 70 1.52 7.99 -3.61
N TRP A 71 1.45 9.27 -3.26
CA TRP A 71 0.47 10.21 -3.82
C TRP A 71 0.56 10.30 -5.34
N ARG A 72 1.77 10.47 -5.90
CA ARG A 72 1.96 10.50 -7.36
C ARG A 72 1.51 9.20 -8.03
N ARG A 73 1.76 8.04 -7.40
CA ARG A 73 1.30 6.74 -7.91
C ARG A 73 -0.22 6.64 -7.87
N ALA A 74 -0.85 7.01 -6.77
CA ALA A 74 -2.31 7.02 -6.64
C ALA A 74 -2.96 7.93 -7.69
N ARG A 75 -2.43 9.13 -7.91
CA ARG A 75 -2.91 10.03 -8.97
C ARG A 75 -2.78 9.45 -10.36
N ARG A 76 -1.63 8.85 -10.69
CA ARG A 76 -1.45 8.16 -11.98
C ARG A 76 -2.44 7.01 -12.17
N TRP A 77 -2.74 6.27 -11.10
CA TRP A 77 -3.71 5.18 -11.16
C TRP A 77 -5.12 5.71 -11.40
N VAL A 78 -5.54 6.77 -10.71
CA VAL A 78 -6.82 7.43 -10.95
C VAL A 78 -6.92 7.95 -12.39
N ASP A 79 -5.86 8.58 -12.91
CA ASP A 79 -5.83 9.06 -14.30
C ASP A 79 -5.92 7.90 -15.31
N LEU A 80 -5.27 6.78 -15.04
CA LEU A 80 -5.34 5.58 -15.87
C LEU A 80 -6.77 5.00 -15.89
N VAL A 81 -7.40 4.85 -14.73
CA VAL A 81 -8.79 4.35 -14.62
C VAL A 81 -9.77 5.31 -15.31
N ARG A 82 -9.54 6.62 -15.26
CA ARG A 82 -10.37 7.58 -15.99
C ARG A 82 -10.22 7.47 -17.50
N ARG A 83 -9.00 7.19 -18.00
CA ARG A 83 -8.72 7.03 -19.43
C ARG A 83 -9.15 5.67 -19.97
N ASN A 84 -9.14 4.65 -19.13
CA ASN A 84 -9.55 3.29 -19.43
C ASN A 84 -10.55 2.85 -18.36
N PRO A 85 -11.81 3.34 -18.43
CA PRO A 85 -12.82 2.90 -17.48
C PRO A 85 -12.95 1.38 -17.59
N PRO A 86 -13.08 0.67 -16.46
CA PRO A 86 -13.32 -0.77 -16.50
C PRO A 86 -14.52 -1.03 -17.41
N ALA A 87 -14.42 -2.08 -18.23
CA ALA A 87 -15.50 -2.49 -19.10
C ALA A 87 -16.79 -2.61 -18.28
N ASP A 88 -17.92 -2.26 -18.89
CA ASP A 88 -19.23 -2.44 -18.26
C ASP A 88 -19.31 -3.83 -17.63
N ARG A 89 -19.92 -3.91 -16.45
CA ARG A 89 -20.18 -5.20 -15.80
C ARG A 89 -20.86 -6.08 -16.84
N VAL A 90 -20.16 -7.13 -17.27
CA VAL A 90 -20.75 -8.13 -18.14
C VAL A 90 -22.00 -8.63 -17.41
N PRO A 91 -23.19 -8.52 -18.02
CA PRO A 91 -24.40 -9.01 -17.41
C PRO A 91 -24.18 -10.45 -16.96
N GLY A 92 -24.68 -10.78 -15.77
CA GLY A 92 -24.69 -12.16 -15.32
C GLY A 92 -25.38 -13.07 -16.35
N PRO A 93 -25.18 -14.40 -16.28
CA PRO A 93 -25.82 -15.36 -17.16
C PRO A 93 -27.31 -15.04 -17.36
N GLY A 94 -27.72 -14.80 -18.61
CA GLY A 94 -29.13 -14.65 -18.94
C GLY A 94 -29.95 -15.90 -18.58
N PRO A 95 -31.29 -15.80 -18.58
CA PRO A 95 -32.17 -16.93 -18.27
C PRO A 95 -31.90 -18.15 -19.17
N GLU A 96 -31.48 -17.93 -20.41
CA GLU A 96 -31.08 -18.97 -21.37
C GLU A 96 -29.88 -19.78 -20.90
N ARG A 97 -28.83 -19.11 -20.39
CA ARG A 97 -27.64 -19.78 -19.86
C ARG A 97 -27.97 -20.55 -18.58
N THR A 98 -28.87 -20.00 -17.77
CA THR A 98 -29.38 -20.69 -16.58
C THR A 98 -30.19 -21.93 -16.95
N ALA A 99 -31.09 -21.81 -17.93
CA ALA A 99 -31.89 -22.92 -18.46
C ALA A 99 -31.03 -24.00 -19.10
N LEU A 100 -30.01 -23.62 -19.86
CA LEU A 100 -29.02 -24.53 -20.44
C LEU A 100 -28.27 -25.31 -19.34
N VAL A 101 -27.77 -24.62 -18.31
CA VAL A 101 -27.08 -25.28 -17.19
C VAL A 101 -28.01 -26.23 -16.45
N GLN A 102 -29.28 -25.88 -16.27
CA GLN A 102 -30.27 -26.79 -15.67
C GLN A 102 -30.56 -28.00 -16.56
N ALA A 103 -30.68 -27.81 -17.87
CA ALA A 103 -30.86 -28.91 -18.83
C ALA A 103 -29.63 -29.84 -18.88
N LEU A 104 -28.41 -29.31 -18.85
CA LEU A 104 -27.19 -30.14 -18.81
C LEU A 104 -27.11 -31.00 -17.53
N ARG A 105 -27.68 -30.52 -16.41
CA ARG A 105 -27.71 -31.30 -15.15
C ARG A 105 -28.62 -32.53 -15.22
N THR A 106 -29.59 -32.57 -16.14
CA THR A 106 -30.48 -33.74 -16.29
C THR A 106 -29.86 -34.86 -17.13
N LEU A 107 -28.75 -34.59 -17.84
CA LEU A 107 -28.05 -35.58 -18.62
C LEU A 107 -27.25 -36.55 -17.73
N PRO A 108 -27.10 -37.84 -18.13
CA PRO A 108 -26.13 -38.77 -17.55
C PRO A 108 -24.70 -38.21 -17.60
N GLU A 109 -23.87 -38.57 -16.63
CA GLU A 109 -22.52 -37.99 -16.45
C GLU A 109 -21.62 -38.13 -17.68
N ALA A 110 -21.69 -39.27 -18.36
CA ALA A 110 -20.96 -39.53 -19.60
C ALA A 110 -21.35 -38.59 -20.76
N GLN A 111 -22.58 -38.08 -20.80
CA GLN A 111 -23.04 -37.11 -21.80
C GLN A 111 -22.82 -35.66 -21.36
N ARG A 112 -22.64 -35.43 -20.05
CA ARG A 112 -22.44 -34.09 -19.47
C ARG A 112 -20.98 -33.63 -19.54
N THR A 113 -20.04 -34.55 -19.63
CA THR A 113 -18.58 -34.31 -19.59
C THR A 113 -17.84 -34.57 -20.91
N ALA A 114 -18.54 -35.09 -21.92
CA ALA A 114 -18.04 -35.25 -23.29
C ALA A 114 -18.05 -33.91 -24.04
#